data_AF-A0A7C3BZB8-F1
#
_entry.id   AF-A0A7C3BZB8-F1
#
_cell.length_a   1.000
_cell.length_b   1.000
_cell.length_c   1.000
_cell.angle_alpha   90.00
_cell.angle_beta   90.00
_cell.angle_gamma   90.00
#
_symmetry.space_group_name_H-M   'P 1'
#
loop_
_entity.id
_entity.type
_entity.pdbx_description
1 polymer ?
#
loop_
_entity_poly.entity_id
_entity_poly.type
_entity_poly.pdbx_seq_one_letter_code
_entity_poly.pdbx_strand_id
1 'polypeptide(L)'
;MPIDLYAKGSLSYYDEGSYKDAYGADVYIKAYWNFDFLQNRVRFGFGEGVSYTSRTLTTEAKDAAVSQDNTSKFLNYLDISLDFDLGKLVRYAPLHETYVGILVKHRSGIFGLINNVKHGGSNYNTLYIEKNF
;
A
#
# COMPACT_ATOMS: atom_id res chain seq x y z
N MET A 1 14.78 16.10 9.45
CA MET A 1 13.61 16.11 10.35
C MET A 1 13.33 14.67 10.75
N PRO A 2 12.67 14.33 11.87
CA PRO A 2 12.38 12.93 12.24
C PRO A 2 11.41 12.24 11.26
N ILE A 3 10.82 13.05 10.36
CA ILE A 3 9.95 12.63 9.28
C ILE A 3 10.70 12.79 7.96
N ASP A 4 10.80 11.71 7.20
CA ASP A 4 11.32 11.67 5.83
C ASP A 4 10.15 11.54 4.85
N LEU A 5 10.22 12.23 3.70
CA LEU A 5 9.19 12.19 2.67
C LEU A 5 9.76 11.63 1.37
N TYR A 6 9.07 10.69 0.74
CA TYR A 6 9.49 10.06 -0.50
C TYR A 6 8.36 10.00 -1.52
N ALA A 7 8.70 10.18 -2.80
CA ALA A 7 7.85 9.75 -3.90
C ALA A 7 8.18 8.28 -4.21
N LYS A 8 7.14 7.45 -4.31
CA LYS A 8 7.25 5.99 -4.38
C LYS A 8 6.35 5.43 -5.47
N GLY A 9 6.78 4.30 -6.01
CA GLY A 9 5.97 3.44 -6.85
C GLY A 9 6.03 2.00 -6.35
N SER A 10 4.91 1.29 -6.40
CA SER A 10 4.86 -0.13 -6.04
C SER A 10 4.11 -0.95 -7.06
N LEU A 11 4.50 -2.23 -7.15
CA LEU A 11 3.74 -3.27 -7.81
C LEU A 11 3.21 -4.22 -6.74
N SER A 12 1.97 -4.67 -6.89
CA SER A 12 1.31 -5.54 -5.92
C SER A 12 0.64 -6.70 -6.62
N TYR A 13 0.64 -7.85 -5.95
CA TYR A 13 -0.14 -9.01 -6.31
C TYR A 13 -1.23 -9.20 -5.26
N TYR A 14 -2.47 -9.39 -5.71
CA TYR A 14 -3.63 -9.64 -4.86
C TYR A 14 -4.06 -11.09 -5.06
N ASP A 15 -3.87 -11.87 -4.00
CA ASP A 15 -4.43 -13.22 -3.88
C ASP A 15 -5.91 -13.09 -3.50
N GLU A 16 -6.78 -13.49 -4.42
CA GLU A 16 -8.24 -13.42 -4.26
C GLU A 16 -8.85 -14.80 -3.99
N GLY A 17 -8.03 -15.80 -3.65
CA GLY A 17 -8.43 -17.16 -3.29
C GLY A 17 -9.20 -17.87 -4.40
N SER A 18 -10.52 -18.04 -4.21
CA SER A 18 -11.38 -18.73 -5.19
C SER A 18 -11.72 -17.87 -6.41
N TYR A 19 -11.36 -16.59 -6.42
CA TYR A 19 -11.56 -15.69 -7.54
C TYR A 19 -10.25 -15.47 -8.30
N LYS A 20 -10.33 -14.85 -9.48
CA LYS A 20 -9.12 -14.55 -10.25
C LYS A 20 -8.22 -13.56 -9.52
N ASP A 21 -6.94 -13.84 -9.47
CA ASP A 21 -5.94 -12.92 -8.92
C ASP A 21 -5.92 -11.59 -9.68
N ALA A 22 -5.35 -10.58 -9.04
CA ALA A 22 -5.15 -9.27 -9.64
C ALA A 22 -3.73 -8.76 -9.42
N TYR A 23 -3.32 -7.86 -10.30
CA TYR A 23 -2.06 -7.12 -10.17
C TYR A 23 -2.41 -5.65 -9.99
N GLY A 24 -1.62 -4.95 -9.18
CA GLY A 24 -1.75 -3.51 -8.98
C GLY A 24 -0.45 -2.77 -9.20
N ALA A 25 -0.59 -1.51 -9.56
CA ALA A 25 0.48 -0.54 -9.62
C ALA A 25 0.03 0.72 -8.88
N ASP A 26 0.88 1.22 -7.98
CA ASP A 26 0.58 2.39 -7.17
C ASP A 26 1.67 3.44 -7.35
N VAL A 27 1.27 4.71 -7.29
CA VAL A 27 2.18 5.87 -7.23
C VAL A 27 1.70 6.77 -6.11
N TYR A 28 2.59 7.07 -5.17
CA TYR A 28 2.21 7.74 -3.92
C TYR A 28 3.36 8.53 -3.32
N ILE A 29 3.00 9.46 -2.44
CA ILE A 29 3.93 10.13 -1.54
C ILE A 29 3.83 9.43 -0.18
N LYS A 30 4.96 9.11 0.43
CA LYS A 30 5.03 8.43 1.73
C LYS A 30 5.87 9.21 2.73
N ALA A 31 5.27 9.47 3.88
CA ALA A 31 5.94 10.03 5.04
C ALA A 31 6.37 8.89 5.98
N TYR A 32 7.62 8.92 6.43
CA TYR A 32 8.16 7.95 7.39
C TYR A 32 8.62 8.64 8.66
N TRP A 33 8.08 8.23 9.80
CA TRP A 33 8.67 8.54 11.09
C TRP A 33 9.63 7.41 11.50
N ASN A 34 10.91 7.76 11.59
CA ASN A 34 11.98 6.82 11.92
C ASN A 34 12.29 6.83 13.42
N PHE A 35 12.51 5.64 13.98
CA PHE A 35 13.05 5.48 15.33
C PHE A 35 13.91 4.21 15.41
N ASP A 36 14.98 4.26 16.21
CA ASP A 36 15.84 3.09 16.43
C ASP A 36 15.30 2.26 17.59
N PHE A 37 15.13 0.95 17.37
CA PHE A 37 14.64 0.00 18.35
C PHE A 37 15.38 -1.34 18.21
N LEU A 38 15.88 -1.88 19.33
CA LEU A 38 16.61 -3.16 19.38
C LEU A 38 17.70 -3.32 18.29
N GLN A 39 18.53 -2.29 18.10
CA GLN A 39 19.61 -2.25 17.08
C GLN A 39 19.12 -2.26 15.62
N ASN A 40 17.82 -2.11 15.38
CA ASN A 40 17.22 -1.96 14.06
C ASN A 40 16.67 -0.53 13.86
N ARG A 41 16.50 -0.11 12.59
CA ARG A 41 15.79 1.11 12.26
C ARG A 41 14.36 0.74 11.90
N VAL A 42 13.43 1.16 12.75
CA VAL A 42 12.00 0.96 12.54
C VAL A 42 11.41 2.23 11.93
N ARG A 43 10.51 2.08 10.97
CA ARG A 43 9.82 3.21 10.34
C ARG A 43 8.33 3.00 10.40
N PHE A 44 7.62 4.00 10.89
CA PHE A 44 6.17 4.08 10.78
C PHE A 44 5.81 4.93 9.57
N GLY A 45 5.11 4.35 8.61
CA GLY A 45 4.81 4.97 7.32
C GLY A 45 3.35 5.39 7.19
N PHE A 46 3.13 6.51 6.52
CA PHE A 46 1.82 6.94 6.01
C PHE A 46 1.95 7.34 4.54
N GLY A 47 1.24 6.65 3.66
CA GLY A 47 1.27 6.88 2.21
C GLY A 47 -0.06 7.38 1.67
N GLU A 48 -0.01 8.30 0.72
CA GLU A 48 -1.18 8.78 -0.03
C GLU A 48 -0.86 8.92 -1.52
N GLY A 49 -1.77 8.47 -2.37
CA GLY A 49 -1.63 8.63 -3.81
C GLY A 49 -2.75 7.99 -4.62
N VAL A 50 -2.35 7.33 -5.70
CA VAL A 50 -3.27 6.67 -6.63
C VAL A 50 -2.86 5.22 -6.87
N SER A 51 -3.86 4.37 -7.08
CA SER A 51 -3.69 2.94 -7.30
C SER A 51 -4.50 2.47 -8.49
N TYR A 52 -3.84 1.75 -9.39
CA TYR A 52 -4.45 1.08 -10.53
C TYR A 52 -4.37 -0.43 -10.36
N THR A 53 -5.46 -1.13 -10.65
CA THR A 53 -5.50 -2.60 -10.67
C THR A 53 -5.83 -3.13 -12.06
N SER A 54 -5.31 -4.31 -12.40
CA SER A 54 -5.60 -4.99 -13.68
C SER A 54 -7.10 -5.30 -13.83
N ARG A 55 -7.78 -5.55 -12.70
CA ARG A 55 -9.22 -5.76 -12.59
C ARG A 55 -9.76 -5.17 -11.30
N THR A 56 -11.06 -4.87 -11.28
CA THR A 56 -11.77 -4.56 -10.03
C THR A 56 -11.62 -5.73 -9.07
N LEU A 57 -11.18 -5.44 -7.84
CA LEU A 57 -10.98 -6.46 -6.83
C LEU A 57 -12.33 -7.01 -6.38
N THR A 58 -12.37 -8.28 -5.98
CA THR A 58 -13.65 -8.95 -5.69
C THR A 58 -14.31 -8.35 -4.46
N THR A 59 -13.52 -7.90 -3.48
CA THR A 59 -13.99 -7.17 -2.30
C THR A 59 -14.68 -5.87 -2.70
N GLU A 60 -14.03 -5.06 -3.54
CA GLU A 60 -14.57 -3.79 -4.08
C GLU A 60 -15.85 -4.02 -4.90
N ALA A 61 -15.88 -5.07 -5.73
CA ALA A 61 -17.04 -5.41 -6.55
C ALA A 61 -18.24 -5.89 -5.72
N LYS A 62 -18.01 -6.67 -4.66
CA LYS A 62 -19.06 -7.12 -3.74
C LYS A 62 -19.65 -5.95 -2.96
N ASP A 63 -18.79 -5.08 -2.46
CA ASP A 63 -19.19 -3.91 -1.68
C ASP A 63 -20.00 -2.91 -2.52
N ALA A 64 -19.55 -2.65 -3.76
CA ALA A 64 -20.28 -1.84 -4.72
C ALA A 64 -21.64 -2.46 -5.10
N ALA A 65 -21.73 -3.80 -5.23
CA ALA A 65 -22.99 -4.47 -5.53
C ALA A 65 -24.02 -4.36 -4.38
N VAL A 66 -23.56 -4.43 -3.12
CA VAL A 66 -24.42 -4.23 -1.94
C VAL A 66 -24.88 -2.78 -1.84
N SER A 67 -23.98 -1.83 -2.13
CA SER A 67 -24.24 -0.39 -2.01
C SER A 67 -24.88 0.25 -3.24
N GLN A 68 -25.19 -0.55 -4.29
CA GLN A 68 -25.64 -0.08 -5.61
C GLN A 68 -24.75 1.03 -6.20
N ASP A 69 -23.44 0.87 -6.08
CA ASP A 69 -22.44 1.88 -6.44
C ASP A 69 -21.59 1.44 -7.65
N ASN A 70 -20.82 2.38 -8.19
CA ASN A 70 -19.90 2.12 -9.29
C ASN A 70 -18.63 1.41 -8.83
N THR A 71 -17.91 0.80 -9.78
CA THR A 71 -16.58 0.26 -9.55
C THR A 71 -15.56 0.95 -10.45
N SER A 72 -14.31 1.00 -10.01
CA SER A 72 -13.21 1.47 -10.85
C SER A 72 -11.94 0.68 -10.59
N LYS A 73 -11.15 0.51 -11.64
CA LYS A 73 -9.78 -0.03 -11.55
C LYS A 73 -8.80 1.01 -10.99
N PHE A 74 -9.12 2.29 -11.15
CA PHE A 74 -8.32 3.41 -10.71
C PHE A 74 -8.99 4.09 -9.52
N LEU A 75 -8.36 4.01 -8.36
CA LEU A 75 -8.87 4.50 -7.08
C LEU A 75 -7.77 5.28 -6.34
N ASN A 76 -8.17 6.01 -5.30
CA ASN A 76 -7.24 6.58 -4.34
C ASN A 76 -6.50 5.45 -3.61
N TYR A 77 -5.26 5.75 -3.23
CA TYR A 77 -4.40 4.90 -2.44
C TYR A 77 -4.09 5.58 -1.12
N LEU A 78 -4.28 4.85 -0.03
CA LEU A 78 -3.79 5.21 1.28
C LEU A 78 -3.10 3.99 1.90
N ASP A 79 -1.99 4.19 2.61
CA ASP A 79 -1.40 3.12 3.41
C ASP A 79 -0.90 3.60 4.77
N ILE A 80 -0.96 2.67 5.72
CA ILE A 80 -0.25 2.77 6.99
C ILE A 80 0.69 1.58 7.05
N SER A 81 1.97 1.82 7.34
CA SER A 81 2.99 0.76 7.35
C SER A 81 3.88 0.76 8.58
N LEU A 82 4.46 -0.40 8.85
CA LEU A 82 5.53 -0.60 9.80
C LEU A 82 6.67 -1.39 9.14
N ASP A 83 7.85 -0.80 9.15
CA ASP A 83 8.99 -1.25 8.37
C ASP A 83 10.21 -1.50 9.26
N PHE A 84 11.02 -2.47 8.87
CA PHE A 84 12.26 -2.84 9.53
C PHE A 84 13.40 -2.87 8.51
N ASP A 85 14.56 -2.34 8.90
CA ASP A 85 15.77 -2.37 8.06
C ASP A 85 16.27 -3.81 7.90
N LEU A 86 16.17 -4.32 6.68
CA LEU A 86 16.54 -5.69 6.33
C LEU A 86 18.04 -5.92 6.48
N GLY A 87 18.86 -4.96 6.06
CA GLY A 87 20.32 -5.06 6.19
C GLY A 87 20.77 -5.16 7.65
N LYS A 88 20.13 -4.44 8.56
CA LYS A 88 20.35 -4.58 10.01
C LYS A 88 19.84 -5.91 10.56
N LEU A 89 18.70 -6.43 10.08
CA LEU A 89 18.16 -7.74 10.51
C LEU A 89 19.10 -8.90 10.14
N VAL A 90 19.60 -8.92 8.91
CA VAL A 90 20.47 -10.00 8.41
C VAL A 90 21.97 -9.71 8.55
N ARG A 91 22.34 -8.56 9.12
CA ARG A 91 23.72 -8.09 9.30
C ARG A 91 24.52 -8.06 7.99
N TYR A 92 23.90 -7.58 6.93
CA TYR A 92 24.48 -7.54 5.60
C TYR A 92 24.43 -6.12 5.03
N ALA A 93 25.57 -5.43 5.08
CA ALA A 93 25.70 -4.02 4.71
C ALA A 93 25.19 -3.68 3.29
N PRO A 94 25.33 -4.55 2.27
CA PRO A 94 24.78 -4.27 0.94
C PRO A 94 23.24 -4.19 0.87
N LEU A 95 22.53 -4.63 1.91
CA LEU A 95 21.07 -4.51 2.04
C LEU A 95 20.65 -3.36 2.95
N HIS A 96 21.57 -2.49 3.38
CA HIS A 96 21.18 -1.22 3.97
C HIS A 96 20.28 -0.45 2.99
N GLU A 97 19.35 0.34 3.52
CA GLU A 97 18.29 1.02 2.74
C GLU A 97 17.31 0.08 2.02
N THR A 98 17.34 -1.21 2.36
CA THR A 98 16.27 -2.16 2.03
C THR A 98 15.47 -2.45 3.28
N TYR A 99 14.15 -2.41 3.15
CA TYR A 99 13.22 -2.54 4.26
C TYR A 99 12.21 -3.64 3.95
N VAL A 100 11.85 -4.40 4.98
CA VAL A 100 10.73 -5.33 4.96
C VAL A 100 9.65 -4.79 5.87
N GLY A 101 8.39 -4.89 5.45
CA GLY A 101 7.31 -4.29 6.21
C GLY A 101 5.99 -5.01 6.07
N ILE A 102 5.11 -4.66 6.99
CA ILE A 102 3.67 -4.88 6.89
C ILE A 102 3.01 -3.54 6.59
N LEU A 103 2.01 -3.55 5.72
CA LEU A 103 1.16 -2.39 5.51
C LEU A 103 -0.31 -2.79 5.42
N VAL A 104 -1.18 -1.88 5.80
CA VAL A 104 -2.60 -1.93 5.47
C VAL A 104 -2.80 -0.99 4.29
N LYS A 105 -3.09 -1.57 3.13
CA LYS A 105 -3.43 -0.82 1.93
C LYS A 105 -4.92 -0.56 1.91
N HIS A 106 -5.31 0.71 1.85
CA HIS A 106 -6.67 1.14 1.64
C HIS A 106 -6.83 1.72 0.23
N ARG A 107 -7.88 1.27 -0.47
CA ARG A 107 -8.29 1.82 -1.77
C ARG A 107 -9.72 2.34 -1.66
N SER A 108 -9.99 3.54 -2.16
CA SER A 108 -11.36 4.08 -2.17
C SER A 108 -11.62 5.07 -3.31
N GLY A 109 -12.90 5.32 -3.59
CA GLY A 109 -13.35 6.33 -4.54
C GLY A 109 -13.35 7.77 -4.02
N ILE A 110 -12.96 8.00 -2.75
CA ILE A 110 -13.09 9.27 -2.02
C ILE A 110 -14.51 9.86 -2.21
N PHE A 111 -15.56 9.16 -1.78
CA PHE A 111 -16.94 9.67 -1.79
C PHE A 111 -17.43 10.20 -3.16
N GLY A 112 -16.94 9.62 -4.26
CA GLY A 112 -17.33 9.96 -5.63
C GLY A 112 -16.39 10.93 -6.35
N LEU A 113 -15.37 11.47 -5.66
CA LEU A 113 -14.35 12.34 -6.29
C LEU A 113 -13.53 11.61 -7.35
N ILE A 114 -13.30 10.30 -7.18
CA ILE A 114 -12.58 9.48 -8.16
C ILE A 114 -13.56 8.52 -8.82
N ASN A 115 -13.76 8.70 -10.13
CA ASN A 115 -14.59 7.84 -10.98
C ASN A 115 -16.04 7.64 -10.48
N ASN A 116 -16.57 8.59 -9.69
CA ASN A 116 -17.94 8.55 -9.17
C ASN A 116 -18.26 7.29 -8.32
N VAL A 117 -17.26 6.74 -7.63
CA VAL A 117 -17.38 5.66 -6.64
C VAL A 117 -17.58 6.28 -5.26
N LYS A 118 -18.78 6.17 -4.68
CA LYS A 118 -19.20 6.88 -3.46
C LYS A 118 -18.97 6.12 -2.16
N HIS A 119 -19.12 4.81 -2.18
CA HIS A 119 -19.09 3.92 -1.03
C HIS A 119 -18.19 2.70 -1.23
N GLY A 120 -17.60 2.51 -2.42
CA GLY A 120 -16.66 1.42 -2.68
C GLY A 120 -15.26 1.68 -2.10
N GLY A 121 -14.79 0.74 -1.28
CA GLY A 121 -13.41 0.68 -0.83
C GLY A 121 -12.95 -0.73 -0.44
N SER A 122 -11.64 -0.92 -0.36
CA SER A 122 -11.05 -2.19 0.06
C SER A 122 -9.86 -1.99 0.98
N ASN A 123 -9.64 -2.95 1.88
CA ASN A 123 -8.50 -2.99 2.79
C ASN A 123 -7.75 -4.30 2.61
N TYR A 124 -6.44 -4.22 2.36
CA TYR A 124 -5.56 -5.38 2.18
C TYR A 124 -4.39 -5.32 3.13
N ASN A 125 -4.23 -6.35 3.95
CA ASN A 125 -3.00 -6.57 4.72
C ASN A 125 -1.94 -7.09 3.76
N THR A 126 -0.80 -6.40 3.68
CA THR A 126 0.23 -6.67 2.68
C THR A 126 1.59 -6.81 3.36
N LEU A 127 2.33 -7.83 2.98
CA LEU A 127 3.77 -7.94 3.22
C LEU A 127 4.50 -7.36 2.01
N TYR A 128 5.55 -6.59 2.25
CA TYR A 128 6.30 -5.98 1.16
C TYR A 128 7.79 -5.86 1.48
N ILE A 129 8.57 -5.70 0.41
CA ILE A 129 9.96 -5.29 0.45
C ILE A 129 10.06 -3.97 -0.29
N GLU A 130 10.76 -3.01 0.31
CA GLU A 130 11.03 -1.70 -0.26
C GLU A 130 12.54 -1.47 -0.32
N LYS A 131 13.01 -0.82 -1.38
CA LYS A 131 14.39 -0.35 -1.47
C LYS A 131 14.40 1.13 -1.83
N ASN A 132 15.20 1.92 -1.09
CA ASN A 132 15.55 3.28 -1.49
C ASN A 132 16.74 3.22 -2.47
N PHE A 133 16.71 4.04 -3.52
CA PHE A 133 17.78 4.19 -4.51
C PHE A 133 18.34 5.61 -4.47
#